data_AF-A0A0N5A6D9-F1
#
_entry.id   AF-A0A0N5A6D9-F1
#
_cell.length_a   1.000
_cell.length_b   1.000
_cell.length_c   1.000
_cell.angle_alpha   90.00
_cell.angle_beta   90.00
_cell.angle_gamma   90.00
#
_symmetry.space_group_name_H-M   'P 1'
#
loop_
_entity.id
_entity.type
_entity.pdbx_description
1 polymer ?
#
loop_
_entity_poly.entity_id
_entity_poly.type
_entity_poly.pdbx_seq_one_letter_code
_entity_poly.pdbx_strand_id
1 'polypeptide(L)'
;MSIPYLFTGITLCNGSRIPGVELELFTKYGPFRYDVYLSKNYTNRYGVFTFKRLVEQEVQDDLVLYFYYNCSFEKKNLNFKRRIYSVNVSSLKCPCDILTGEIKCQLKAELQNKTVGTVQYPLVSLFPNKTRRNYRIKKWDINNNISFFISKNFTNYDQVKQRIINVTKEIENNTCIIFQQQDNKISGKSGINFKKSNECKNMRIGARKENDSQGIHLTEECATSTRTIRSLLHQALGQLASVFREDRNKYVKINFLYMNLSSVDSFNYNYTYLTENNYNGEFDFGSITLLNSSALSVDKSRKIIKPNV
;
A
#
# COMPACT_ATOMS: atom_id res chain seq x y z
N MET A 1 -5.32 -37.63 3.49
CA MET A 1 -6.04 -36.58 4.24
C MET A 1 -6.16 -35.33 3.38
N SER A 2 -7.27 -34.60 3.41
CA SER A 2 -7.42 -33.37 2.60
C SER A 2 -6.96 -32.14 3.39
N ILE A 3 -6.19 -31.26 2.75
CA ILE A 3 -5.66 -30.03 3.33
C ILE A 3 -6.43 -28.82 2.79
N PRO A 4 -6.87 -27.87 3.63
CA PRO A 4 -7.51 -26.65 3.16
C PRO A 4 -6.49 -25.69 2.53
N TYR A 5 -6.74 -25.30 1.30
CA TYR A 5 -6.07 -24.22 0.60
C TYR A 5 -6.97 -22.98 0.57
N LEU A 6 -6.40 -21.82 0.90
CA LEU A 6 -7.02 -20.52 0.72
C LEU A 6 -6.19 -19.70 -0.28
N PHE A 7 -6.73 -19.51 -1.47
CA PHE A 7 -6.16 -18.64 -2.50
C PHE A 7 -6.82 -17.28 -2.42
N THR A 8 -6.02 -16.25 -2.20
CA THR A 8 -6.45 -14.85 -2.22
C THR A 8 -5.48 -14.07 -3.08
N GLY A 9 -5.91 -13.01 -3.73
CA GLY A 9 -4.98 -12.23 -4.51
C GLY A 9 -5.59 -11.13 -5.33
N ILE A 10 -4.73 -10.51 -6.13
CA ILE A 10 -5.09 -9.46 -7.06
C ILE A 10 -4.61 -9.82 -8.47
N THR A 11 -5.39 -9.44 -9.47
CA THR A 11 -5.02 -9.53 -10.88
C THR A 11 -4.81 -8.15 -11.47
N LEU A 12 -3.71 -8.00 -12.18
CA LEU A 12 -3.27 -6.76 -12.81
C LEU A 12 -3.08 -6.99 -14.31
N CYS A 13 -3.29 -5.95 -15.10
CA CYS A 13 -2.75 -5.83 -16.44
C CYS A 13 -2.02 -4.51 -16.58
N ASN A 14 -0.77 -4.56 -17.04
CA ASN A 14 0.09 -3.39 -17.23
C ASN A 14 0.10 -2.49 -15.97
N GLY A 15 0.25 -3.12 -14.80
CA GLY A 15 0.28 -2.46 -13.48
C GLY A 15 -1.08 -2.01 -12.94
N SER A 16 -2.16 -2.18 -13.69
CA SER A 16 -3.51 -1.73 -13.32
C SER A 16 -4.42 -2.89 -12.96
N ARG A 17 -5.23 -2.75 -11.91
CA ARG A 17 -6.17 -3.82 -11.49
C ARG A 17 -7.19 -4.12 -12.58
N ILE A 18 -7.43 -5.40 -12.83
CA ILE A 18 -8.43 -5.88 -13.80
C ILE A 18 -9.52 -6.72 -13.12
N PRO A 19 -10.80 -6.40 -13.27
CA PRO A 19 -11.90 -7.21 -12.76
C PRO A 19 -12.29 -8.32 -13.74
N GLY A 20 -13.12 -9.27 -13.29
CA GLY A 20 -13.73 -10.29 -14.14
C GLY A 20 -12.76 -11.33 -14.72
N VAL A 21 -11.55 -11.43 -14.17
CA VAL A 21 -10.63 -12.53 -14.50
C VAL A 21 -11.19 -13.80 -13.92
N GLU A 22 -11.28 -14.82 -14.75
CA GLU A 22 -11.70 -16.15 -14.33
C GLU A 22 -10.48 -16.93 -13.86
N LEU A 23 -10.59 -17.53 -12.68
CA LEU A 23 -9.57 -18.38 -12.08
C LEU A 23 -10.10 -19.79 -11.98
N GLU A 24 -9.28 -20.75 -12.37
CA GLU A 24 -9.61 -22.17 -12.23
C GLU A 24 -8.44 -22.91 -11.60
N LEU A 25 -8.73 -23.75 -10.61
CA LEU A 25 -7.76 -24.62 -9.98
C LEU A 25 -7.93 -26.02 -10.56
N PHE A 26 -6.83 -26.60 -11.01
CA PHE A 26 -6.76 -27.95 -11.54
C PHE A 26 -5.67 -28.74 -10.82
N THR A 27 -5.69 -30.06 -10.98
CA THR A 27 -4.55 -30.93 -10.69
C THR A 27 -4.21 -31.78 -11.90
N LYS A 28 -2.92 -32.07 -12.08
CA LYS A 28 -2.41 -32.99 -13.10
C LYS A 28 -2.39 -34.42 -12.56
N TYR A 29 -3.55 -34.99 -12.25
CA TYR A 29 -3.63 -36.35 -11.72
C TYR A 29 -4.17 -37.34 -12.76
N GLY A 30 -3.34 -38.32 -13.15
CA GLY A 30 -3.78 -39.53 -13.85
C GLY A 30 -2.73 -40.17 -14.77
N PRO A 31 -2.81 -41.51 -15.02
CA PRO A 31 -1.89 -42.26 -15.87
C PRO A 31 -1.85 -41.78 -17.35
N PHE A 32 -2.77 -40.89 -17.74
CA PHE A 32 -2.92 -40.35 -19.09
C PHE A 32 -2.76 -38.81 -19.17
N ARG A 33 -2.33 -38.11 -18.10
CA ARG A 33 -2.05 -36.66 -18.06
C ARG A 33 -3.21 -35.73 -18.48
N TYR A 34 -4.43 -35.96 -17.99
CA TYR A 34 -5.54 -34.99 -18.15
C TYR A 34 -5.64 -34.08 -16.92
N ASP A 35 -5.89 -32.78 -17.15
CA ASP A 35 -6.12 -31.82 -16.08
C ASP A 35 -7.50 -32.06 -15.43
N VAL A 36 -7.54 -32.33 -14.12
CA VAL A 36 -8.77 -32.52 -13.35
C VAL A 36 -9.18 -31.18 -12.74
N TYR A 37 -10.37 -30.70 -13.11
CA TYR A 37 -10.95 -29.46 -12.60
C TYR A 37 -11.36 -29.59 -11.13
N LEU A 38 -10.90 -28.66 -10.29
CA LEU A 38 -11.20 -28.65 -8.85
C LEU A 38 -12.14 -27.52 -8.44
N SER A 39 -11.95 -26.32 -8.97
CA SER A 39 -12.77 -25.15 -8.60
C SER A 39 -12.61 -23.98 -9.57
N LYS A 40 -13.59 -23.08 -9.56
CA LYS A 40 -13.61 -21.85 -10.36
C LYS A 40 -14.04 -20.65 -9.53
N ASN A 41 -13.48 -19.49 -9.86
CA ASN A 41 -13.85 -18.22 -9.26
C ASN A 41 -13.62 -17.06 -10.22
N TYR A 42 -14.05 -15.86 -9.84
CA TYR A 42 -13.85 -14.63 -10.60
C TYR A 42 -13.29 -13.51 -9.72
N THR A 43 -12.51 -12.61 -10.32
CA THR A 43 -12.13 -11.39 -9.63
C THR A 43 -13.29 -10.40 -9.58
N ASN A 44 -13.46 -9.76 -8.42
CA ASN A 44 -14.46 -8.72 -8.24
C ASN A 44 -14.08 -7.42 -8.98
N ARG A 45 -14.90 -6.37 -8.83
CA ARG A 45 -14.69 -5.05 -9.46
C ARG A 45 -13.33 -4.38 -9.19
N TYR A 46 -12.59 -4.82 -8.17
CA TYR A 46 -11.25 -4.31 -7.82
C TYR A 46 -10.12 -5.25 -8.24
N GLY A 47 -10.42 -6.27 -9.04
CA GLY A 47 -9.47 -7.30 -9.43
C GLY A 47 -9.03 -8.20 -8.28
N VAL A 48 -9.81 -8.29 -7.20
CA VAL A 48 -9.49 -9.16 -6.05
C VAL A 48 -10.23 -10.49 -6.19
N PHE A 49 -9.54 -11.61 -5.97
CA PHE A 49 -10.15 -12.93 -5.84
C PHE A 49 -9.90 -13.54 -4.46
N THR A 50 -10.79 -14.44 -4.06
CA THR A 50 -10.67 -15.26 -2.84
C THR A 50 -11.47 -16.53 -3.04
N PHE A 51 -10.85 -17.69 -2.99
CA PHE A 51 -11.56 -18.97 -2.91
C PHE A 51 -10.80 -19.98 -2.05
N LYS A 52 -11.57 -20.88 -1.44
CA LYS A 52 -11.10 -21.91 -0.52
C LYS A 52 -11.44 -23.28 -1.09
N ARG A 53 -10.50 -24.24 -1.00
CA ARG A 53 -10.72 -25.61 -1.48
C ARG A 53 -10.00 -26.61 -0.59
N LEU A 54 -10.65 -27.74 -0.32
CA LEU A 54 -9.99 -28.90 0.28
C LEU A 54 -9.29 -29.67 -0.85
N VAL A 55 -8.00 -29.95 -0.69
CA VAL A 55 -7.17 -30.64 -1.68
C VAL A 55 -6.60 -31.90 -1.05
N GLU A 56 -6.78 -33.03 -1.71
CA GLU A 56 -6.21 -34.31 -1.27
C GLU A 56 -4.68 -34.24 -1.30
N GLN A 57 -4.04 -34.83 -0.28
CA GLN A 57 -2.59 -34.81 -0.12
C GLN A 57 -1.82 -35.32 -1.35
N GLU A 58 -2.38 -36.31 -2.04
CA GLU A 58 -1.76 -36.95 -3.20
C GLU A 58 -1.65 -36.04 -4.42
N VAL A 59 -2.46 -34.98 -4.48
CA VAL A 59 -2.58 -34.13 -5.68
C VAL A 59 -2.02 -32.71 -5.47
N GLN A 60 -1.43 -32.43 -4.30
CA GLN A 60 -0.98 -31.08 -3.90
C GLN A 60 0.18 -30.54 -4.72
N ASP A 61 1.14 -31.41 -5.05
CA ASP A 61 2.34 -31.03 -5.82
C ASP A 61 2.01 -30.70 -7.29
N ASP A 62 0.88 -31.23 -7.76
CA ASP A 62 0.39 -31.13 -9.13
C ASP A 62 -0.67 -30.04 -9.33
N LEU A 63 -0.95 -29.24 -8.30
CA LEU A 63 -1.91 -28.15 -8.39
C LEU A 63 -1.44 -27.08 -9.38
N VAL A 64 -2.33 -26.72 -10.32
CA VAL A 64 -2.12 -25.65 -11.28
C VAL A 64 -3.25 -24.63 -11.18
N LEU A 65 -2.88 -23.36 -11.05
CA LEU A 65 -3.81 -22.25 -11.07
C LEU A 65 -3.82 -21.60 -12.45
N TYR A 66 -4.97 -21.63 -13.11
CA TYR A 66 -5.21 -21.01 -14.40
C TYR A 66 -5.90 -19.65 -14.24
N PHE A 67 -5.48 -18.70 -15.05
CA PHE A 67 -6.03 -17.36 -15.16
C PHE A 67 -6.48 -17.13 -16.59
N TYR A 68 -7.78 -16.92 -16.78
CA TYR A 68 -8.37 -16.59 -18.06
C TYR A 68 -8.67 -15.10 -18.09
N TYR A 69 -7.97 -14.37 -18.95
CA TYR A 69 -7.96 -12.91 -18.90
C TYR A 69 -7.97 -12.26 -20.28
N ASN A 70 -8.28 -10.96 -20.26
CA ASN A 70 -8.12 -10.07 -21.40
C ASN A 70 -7.75 -8.67 -20.88
N CYS A 71 -6.54 -8.20 -21.17
CA CYS A 71 -6.11 -6.85 -20.77
C CYS A 71 -6.63 -5.72 -21.67
N SER A 72 -7.34 -6.03 -22.76
CA SER A 72 -7.84 -5.01 -23.67
C SER A 72 -9.06 -4.35 -23.05
N PHE A 73 -8.91 -3.10 -22.61
CA PHE A 73 -10.01 -2.27 -22.09
C PHE A 73 -11.04 -1.89 -23.17
N GLU A 74 -10.78 -2.21 -24.44
CA GLU A 74 -11.68 -1.95 -25.57
C GLU A 74 -12.86 -2.93 -25.58
N LYS A 75 -13.96 -2.45 -24.98
CA LYS A 75 -15.38 -2.81 -25.15
C LYS A 75 -15.69 -4.18 -25.78
N LYS A 76 -16.33 -5.02 -24.95
CA LYS A 76 -17.55 -5.83 -25.23
C LYS A 76 -17.68 -6.62 -26.55
N ASN A 77 -16.63 -6.86 -27.31
CA ASN A 77 -16.70 -7.84 -28.39
C ASN A 77 -16.58 -9.24 -27.79
N LEU A 78 -17.71 -9.96 -27.80
CA LEU A 78 -17.91 -11.32 -27.26
C LEU A 78 -16.97 -12.39 -27.86
N ASN A 79 -16.19 -12.06 -28.91
CA ASN A 79 -15.36 -12.99 -29.65
C ASN A 79 -13.84 -12.85 -29.41
N PHE A 80 -13.39 -12.05 -28.45
CA PHE A 80 -11.96 -12.03 -28.12
C PHE A 80 -11.55 -13.29 -27.37
N LYS A 81 -10.67 -14.10 -27.98
CA LYS A 81 -10.06 -15.29 -27.37
C LYS A 81 -9.48 -14.93 -26.00
N ARG A 82 -10.07 -15.50 -24.93
CA ARG A 82 -9.53 -15.40 -23.57
C ARG A 82 -8.13 -16.00 -23.55
N ARG A 83 -7.17 -15.26 -23.00
CA ARG A 83 -5.81 -15.74 -22.84
C ARG A 83 -5.71 -16.54 -21.57
N ILE A 84 -4.85 -17.54 -21.59
CA ILE A 84 -4.65 -18.46 -20.47
C ILE A 84 -3.23 -18.28 -19.97
N TYR A 85 -3.10 -17.98 -18.69
CA TYR A 85 -1.84 -18.09 -17.98
C TYR A 85 -1.98 -19.12 -16.87
N SER A 86 -0.97 -19.94 -16.67
CA SER A 86 -0.97 -20.98 -15.65
C SER A 86 0.26 -20.89 -14.77
N VAL A 87 0.11 -21.24 -13.50
CA VAL A 87 1.21 -21.33 -12.54
C VAL A 87 1.04 -22.56 -11.67
N ASN A 88 2.12 -23.32 -11.50
CA ASN A 88 2.13 -24.44 -10.56
C ASN A 88 2.12 -23.89 -9.14
N VAL A 89 1.16 -24.30 -8.31
CA VAL A 89 1.00 -23.79 -6.95
C VAL A 89 2.23 -24.09 -6.08
N SER A 90 2.85 -25.25 -6.28
CA SER A 90 4.09 -25.66 -5.60
C SER A 90 5.25 -24.66 -5.80
N SER A 91 5.32 -23.99 -6.95
CA SER A 91 6.33 -22.96 -7.24
C SER A 91 6.16 -21.67 -6.42
N LEU A 92 4.96 -21.41 -5.91
CA LEU A 92 4.62 -20.18 -5.17
C LEU A 92 5.08 -20.23 -3.71
N LYS A 93 5.43 -21.42 -3.19
CA LYS A 93 5.87 -21.66 -1.79
C LYS A 93 4.94 -21.00 -0.77
N CYS A 94 3.64 -21.29 -0.89
CA CYS A 94 2.64 -20.69 -0.01
C CYS A 94 2.83 -21.13 1.45
N PRO A 95 2.73 -20.21 2.42
CA PRO A 95 2.87 -20.53 3.84
C PRO A 95 1.70 -21.36 4.36
N CYS A 96 2.01 -22.29 5.27
CA CYS A 96 1.02 -23.00 6.08
C CYS A 96 0.75 -22.21 7.37
N ASP A 97 -0.53 -22.03 7.71
CA ASP A 97 -0.96 -21.49 9.00
C ASP A 97 -0.90 -22.60 10.05
N ILE A 98 0.05 -22.49 10.98
CA ILE A 98 0.34 -23.51 11.99
C ILE A 98 -0.88 -23.78 12.88
N LEU A 99 -1.73 -22.78 13.12
CA LEU A 99 -2.88 -22.92 14.03
C LEU A 99 -4.04 -23.67 13.37
N THR A 100 -4.25 -23.50 12.07
CA THR A 100 -5.41 -24.06 11.36
C THR A 100 -5.04 -25.20 10.40
N GLY A 101 -3.75 -25.41 10.15
CA GLY A 101 -3.26 -26.32 9.10
C GLY A 101 -3.61 -25.85 7.67
N GLU A 102 -4.08 -24.61 7.50
CA GLU A 102 -4.50 -24.07 6.20
C GLU A 102 -3.33 -23.50 5.41
N ILE A 103 -3.19 -23.91 4.15
CA ILE A 103 -2.20 -23.35 3.23
C ILE A 103 -2.76 -22.07 2.63
N LYS A 104 -2.13 -20.93 2.91
CA LYS A 104 -2.60 -19.60 2.52
C LYS A 104 -1.72 -19.01 1.42
N CYS A 105 -2.25 -18.92 0.21
CA CYS A 105 -1.59 -18.26 -0.91
C CYS A 105 -2.17 -16.84 -1.09
N GLN A 106 -1.37 -15.80 -0.80
CA GLN A 106 -1.71 -14.41 -1.14
C GLN A 106 -0.95 -13.99 -2.38
N LEU A 107 -1.63 -13.78 -3.50
CA LEU A 107 -1.03 -13.69 -4.84
C LEU A 107 -1.19 -12.31 -5.48
N LYS A 108 -0.17 -11.89 -6.23
CA LYS A 108 -0.22 -10.80 -7.20
C LYS A 108 0.07 -11.38 -8.58
N ALA A 109 -0.94 -11.39 -9.45
CA ALA A 109 -0.86 -11.86 -10.82
C ALA A 109 -0.75 -10.66 -11.77
N GLU A 110 0.44 -10.40 -12.31
CA GLU A 110 0.67 -9.42 -13.36
C GLU A 110 0.47 -10.10 -14.72
N LEU A 111 -0.65 -9.81 -15.38
CA LEU A 111 -1.09 -10.42 -16.64
C LEU A 111 -0.81 -9.46 -17.80
N GLN A 112 -0.46 -9.97 -18.98
CA GLN A 112 -0.08 -9.11 -20.11
C GLN A 112 -0.65 -9.60 -21.45
N ASN A 113 -0.93 -8.65 -22.35
CA ASN A 113 -1.59 -8.87 -23.63
C ASN A 113 -0.65 -8.95 -24.86
N LYS A 114 0.66 -8.74 -24.78
CA LYS A 114 1.68 -9.14 -25.79
C LYS A 114 3.01 -8.43 -25.52
N THR A 115 4.08 -9.04 -26.01
CA THR A 115 5.48 -8.61 -25.99
C THR A 115 5.73 -7.34 -26.82
N VAL A 116 6.34 -6.33 -26.19
CA VAL A 116 7.01 -5.22 -26.87
C VAL A 116 8.38 -5.06 -26.21
N GLY A 117 9.44 -5.51 -26.88
CA GLY A 117 10.81 -5.46 -26.33
C GLY A 117 11.03 -6.39 -25.12
N THR A 118 12.29 -6.47 -24.64
CA THR A 118 12.84 -7.39 -23.62
C THR A 118 11.78 -8.02 -22.71
N VAL A 119 11.38 -9.23 -23.09
CA VAL A 119 10.12 -9.87 -22.71
C VAL A 119 9.98 -10.09 -21.20
N GLN A 120 8.97 -9.47 -20.58
CA GLN A 120 8.51 -9.83 -19.25
C GLN A 120 7.22 -10.65 -19.41
N TYR A 121 7.28 -11.95 -19.11
CA TYR A 121 6.10 -12.83 -19.15
C TYR A 121 5.12 -12.47 -18.02
N PRO A 122 3.82 -12.82 -18.16
CA PRO A 122 2.92 -12.78 -17.02
C PRO A 122 3.54 -13.49 -15.82
N LEU A 123 3.44 -12.87 -14.64
CA LEU A 123 4.11 -13.33 -13.43
C LEU A 123 3.11 -13.37 -12.28
N VAL A 124 3.07 -14.51 -11.59
CA VAL A 124 2.40 -14.64 -10.30
C VAL A 124 3.44 -14.72 -9.20
N SER A 125 3.27 -13.91 -8.15
CA SER A 125 4.16 -13.88 -6.99
C SER A 125 3.35 -13.67 -5.70
N LEU A 126 3.99 -13.91 -4.55
CA LEU A 126 3.38 -13.63 -3.25
C LEU A 126 3.22 -12.12 -3.03
N PHE A 127 2.10 -11.74 -2.42
CA PHE A 127 1.73 -10.36 -2.15
C PHE A 127 1.50 -10.14 -0.66
N PRO A 128 2.10 -9.10 -0.04
CA PRO A 128 3.21 -8.27 -0.55
C PRO A 128 4.54 -9.05 -0.61
N ASN A 129 5.48 -8.58 -1.45
CA ASN A 129 6.82 -9.19 -1.56
C ASN A 129 7.60 -9.00 -0.23
N LYS A 130 8.33 -10.04 0.22
CA LYS A 130 9.02 -10.04 1.53
C LYS A 130 10.28 -9.16 1.56
N THR A 131 10.85 -8.78 0.42
CA THR A 131 12.12 -8.04 0.39
C THR A 131 11.95 -6.64 0.96
N ARG A 132 12.43 -6.41 2.19
CA ARG A 132 12.34 -5.11 2.84
C ARG A 132 13.47 -4.18 2.38
N ARG A 133 13.13 -2.96 1.95
CA ARG A 133 14.08 -1.87 1.66
C ARG A 133 14.30 -1.04 2.92
N ASN A 134 15.51 -0.57 3.19
CA ASN A 134 15.73 0.29 4.35
C ASN A 134 15.27 1.73 4.06
N TYR A 135 14.47 2.30 4.96
CA TYR A 135 14.07 3.72 4.93
C TYR A 135 14.58 4.41 6.20
N ARG A 136 15.53 5.33 6.02
CA ARG A 136 16.13 6.08 7.12
C ARG A 136 15.39 7.40 7.35
N ILE A 137 14.77 7.57 8.51
CA ILE A 137 14.09 8.79 8.93
C ILE A 137 15.14 9.75 9.50
N LYS A 138 15.34 10.90 8.84
CA LYS A 138 16.25 11.96 9.28
C LYS A 138 15.51 12.92 10.22
N LYS A 139 16.15 13.27 11.33
CA LYS A 139 15.63 14.28 12.27
C LYS A 139 15.84 15.69 11.71
N TRP A 140 14.94 16.59 12.07
CA TRP A 140 15.17 18.02 11.88
C TRP A 140 16.21 18.49 12.89
N ASP A 141 17.01 19.47 12.49
CA ASP A 141 17.85 20.21 13.43
C ASP A 141 16.95 21.17 14.20
N ILE A 142 16.57 20.78 15.42
CA ILE A 142 15.65 21.52 16.28
C ILE A 142 16.30 22.70 17.00
N ASN A 143 17.64 22.82 16.94
CA ASN A 143 18.33 24.01 17.46
C ASN A 143 18.12 25.21 16.54
N ASN A 144 17.72 24.96 15.29
CA ASN A 144 17.36 25.96 14.31
C ASN A 144 15.85 25.93 14.03
N ASN A 145 15.26 27.09 13.74
CA ASN A 145 13.86 27.17 13.37
C ASN A 145 13.59 26.40 12.07
N ILE A 146 12.53 25.60 12.06
CA ILE A 146 12.09 24.91 10.84
C ILE A 146 11.37 25.92 9.94
N SER A 147 12.04 26.31 8.86
CA SER A 147 11.45 27.20 7.86
C SER A 147 10.25 26.53 7.16
N PHE A 148 9.13 27.23 7.03
CA PHE A 148 8.00 26.77 6.22
C PHE A 148 7.42 27.87 5.31
N PHE A 149 6.87 27.47 4.18
CA PHE A 149 6.21 28.35 3.20
C PHE A 149 4.84 27.77 2.83
N ILE A 150 3.86 28.66 2.62
CA ILE A 150 2.51 28.31 2.18
C ILE A 150 2.27 28.87 0.78
N SER A 151 2.00 28.00 -0.18
CA SER A 151 1.68 28.41 -1.55
C SER A 151 0.41 29.27 -1.61
N LYS A 152 0.45 30.35 -2.40
CA LYS A 152 -0.70 31.25 -2.62
C LYS A 152 -1.76 30.68 -3.59
N ASN A 153 -1.57 29.46 -4.10
CA ASN A 153 -2.40 28.91 -5.17
C ASN A 153 -3.69 28.21 -4.68
N PHE A 154 -3.95 28.19 -3.37
CA PHE A 154 -5.19 27.67 -2.79
C PHE A 154 -6.36 28.61 -3.07
N THR A 155 -7.53 28.06 -3.39
CA THR A 155 -8.73 28.87 -3.67
C THR A 155 -9.13 29.73 -2.46
N ASN A 156 -9.04 29.18 -1.24
CA ASN A 156 -9.32 29.90 0.01
C ASN A 156 -8.04 30.15 0.81
N TYR A 157 -7.04 30.80 0.18
CA TYR A 157 -5.70 30.97 0.73
C TYR A 157 -5.67 31.46 2.17
N ASP A 158 -6.43 32.50 2.54
CA ASP A 158 -6.38 33.06 3.90
C ASP A 158 -6.82 32.06 4.97
N GLN A 159 -7.88 31.30 4.71
CA GLN A 159 -8.33 30.26 5.63
C GLN A 159 -7.33 29.11 5.71
N VAL A 160 -6.76 28.69 4.58
CA VAL A 160 -5.72 27.65 4.56
C VAL A 160 -4.48 28.11 5.33
N LYS A 161 -4.06 29.36 5.13
CA LYS A 161 -2.95 29.99 5.84
C LYS A 161 -3.19 29.99 7.34
N GLN A 162 -4.37 30.46 7.79
CA GLN A 162 -4.74 30.46 9.20
C GLN A 162 -4.72 29.05 9.81
N ARG A 163 -5.28 28.04 9.12
CA ARG A 163 -5.26 26.65 9.61
C ARG A 163 -3.83 26.10 9.76
N ILE A 164 -2.97 26.32 8.76
CA ILE A 164 -1.58 25.86 8.81
C ILE A 164 -0.83 26.56 9.97
N ILE A 165 -0.99 27.88 10.12
CA ILE A 165 -0.37 28.64 11.22
C ILE A 165 -0.87 28.15 12.59
N ASN A 166 -2.16 27.86 12.73
CA ASN A 166 -2.70 27.33 13.99
C ASN A 166 -2.10 25.97 14.33
N VAL A 167 -1.94 25.09 13.33
CA VAL A 167 -1.31 23.78 13.52
C VAL A 167 0.17 23.92 13.89
N THR A 168 0.93 24.82 13.27
CA THR A 168 2.35 25.02 13.64
C THR A 168 2.46 25.54 15.07
N LYS A 169 1.63 26.53 15.45
CA LYS A 169 1.58 27.08 16.82
C LYS A 169 1.20 26.05 17.86
N GLU A 170 0.27 25.15 17.55
CA GLU A 170 -0.09 24.06 18.47
C GLU A 170 1.10 23.15 18.76
N ILE A 171 1.92 22.83 17.75
CA ILE A 171 3.15 22.05 17.94
C ILE A 171 4.18 22.85 18.74
N GLU A 172 4.37 24.14 18.44
CA GLU A 172 5.27 25.03 19.20
C GLU A 172 4.88 25.11 20.67
N ASN A 173 3.59 25.20 20.98
CA ASN A 173 3.10 25.31 22.35
C ASN A 173 3.25 24.02 23.18
N ASN A 174 3.42 22.86 22.53
CA ASN A 174 3.45 21.56 23.19
C ASN A 174 4.79 20.82 23.02
N THR A 175 5.77 21.42 22.33
CA THR A 175 7.06 20.79 22.04
C THR A 175 8.18 21.83 22.02
N CYS A 176 9.43 21.40 21.85
CA CYS A 176 10.57 22.30 21.64
C CYS A 176 10.78 22.69 20.17
N ILE A 177 9.89 22.30 19.25
CA ILE A 177 10.02 22.60 17.82
C ILE A 177 9.51 24.01 17.56
N ILE A 178 10.33 24.83 16.90
CA ILE A 178 9.98 26.20 16.51
C ILE A 178 9.92 26.30 14.98
N PHE A 179 8.89 26.98 14.46
CA PHE A 179 8.72 27.21 13.03
C PHE A 179 8.97 28.68 12.66
N GLN A 180 9.49 28.89 11.45
CA GLN A 180 9.64 30.22 10.88
C GLN A 180 8.97 30.29 9.52
N GLN A 181 7.89 31.06 9.41
CA GLN A 181 7.25 31.28 8.13
C GLN A 181 8.17 32.06 7.19
N GLN A 182 8.17 31.70 5.91
CA GLN A 182 8.85 32.38 4.82
C GLN A 182 7.82 32.93 3.84
N ASP A 183 8.07 34.11 3.28
CA ASP A 183 7.19 34.72 2.26
C ASP A 183 7.36 34.10 0.88
N ASN A 184 8.55 33.52 0.63
CA ASN A 184 8.93 32.91 -0.63
C ASN A 184 9.08 31.40 -0.48
N LYS A 185 8.83 30.70 -1.59
CA LYS A 185 9.04 29.26 -1.68
C LYS A 185 10.47 28.90 -1.27
N ILE A 186 10.59 27.91 -0.40
CA ILE A 186 11.89 27.45 0.07
C ILE A 186 12.53 26.59 -1.03
N SER A 187 13.74 26.95 -1.43
CA SER A 187 14.58 26.21 -2.38
C SER A 187 16.05 26.30 -1.97
N GLY A 188 16.82 25.23 -2.20
CA GLY A 188 18.26 25.20 -1.88
C GLY A 188 18.60 25.13 -0.39
N LYS A 189 17.59 25.07 0.49
CA LYS A 189 17.74 24.90 1.94
C LYS A 189 16.67 23.98 2.51
N SER A 190 16.94 23.39 3.67
CA SER A 190 15.99 22.58 4.42
C SER A 190 14.76 23.41 4.82
N GLY A 191 13.58 22.81 4.73
CA GLY A 191 12.32 23.45 5.08
C GLY A 191 11.11 22.76 4.46
N ILE A 192 9.92 23.25 4.81
CA ILE A 192 8.64 22.64 4.43
C ILE A 192 7.85 23.60 3.54
N ASN A 193 7.48 23.14 2.35
CA ASN A 193 6.61 23.87 1.44
C ASN A 193 5.22 23.21 1.42
N PHE A 194 4.20 23.89 1.94
CA PHE A 194 2.81 23.51 1.75
C PHE A 194 2.34 23.91 0.35
N LYS A 195 1.99 22.92 -0.48
CA LYS A 195 1.68 23.10 -1.91
C LYS A 195 0.29 22.56 -2.22
N LYS A 196 -0.47 23.31 -3.02
CA LYS A 196 -1.68 22.79 -3.67
C LYS A 196 -1.29 21.66 -4.63
N SER A 197 -2.04 20.56 -4.57
CA SER A 197 -1.84 19.38 -5.41
C SER A 197 -3.16 18.64 -5.59
N ASN A 198 -3.19 17.68 -6.52
CA ASN A 198 -4.32 16.75 -6.68
C ASN A 198 -4.26 15.59 -5.68
N GLU A 199 -3.22 15.56 -4.85
CA GLU A 199 -3.00 14.55 -3.83
C GLU A 199 -2.84 15.18 -2.45
N CYS A 200 -3.18 14.38 -1.44
CA CYS A 200 -3.10 14.76 -0.05
C CYS A 200 -2.08 13.87 0.64
N LYS A 201 -0.81 14.30 0.63
CA LYS A 201 0.29 13.47 1.12
C LYS A 201 1.49 14.29 1.57
N ASN A 202 2.23 13.73 2.51
CA ASN A 202 3.55 14.19 2.85
C ASN A 202 4.57 13.54 1.89
N MET A 203 5.48 14.33 1.33
CA MET A 203 6.43 13.81 0.34
C MET A 203 7.58 13.01 0.97
N ARG A 204 7.87 13.19 2.26
CA ARG A 204 8.93 12.47 2.97
C ARG A 204 8.72 12.50 4.48
N ILE A 205 8.94 11.36 5.14
CA ILE A 205 8.90 11.25 6.61
C ILE A 205 10.23 11.75 7.18
N GLY A 206 10.17 12.73 8.08
CA GLY A 206 11.34 13.41 8.61
C GLY A 206 11.95 14.41 7.63
N ALA A 207 13.12 14.95 7.97
CA ALA A 207 13.81 15.95 7.17
C ALA A 207 14.36 15.38 5.84
N ARG A 208 14.48 16.25 4.85
CA ARG A 208 15.31 16.02 3.66
C ARG A 208 16.79 16.31 3.95
N LYS A 209 17.65 16.10 2.95
CA LYS A 209 19.06 16.54 3.02
C LYS A 209 19.10 18.06 3.21
N GLU A 210 20.15 18.59 3.84
CA GLU A 210 20.23 20.00 4.28
C GLU A 210 19.98 21.03 3.17
N ASN A 211 20.28 20.70 1.91
CA ASN A 211 20.14 21.62 0.78
C ASN A 211 18.84 21.39 -0.02
N ASP A 212 17.87 20.66 0.53
CA ASP A 212 16.64 20.33 -0.17
C ASP A 212 15.41 20.49 0.73
N SER A 213 14.44 21.26 0.22
CA SER A 213 13.16 21.45 0.88
C SER A 213 12.22 20.28 0.57
N GLN A 214 11.26 20.02 1.44
CA GLN A 214 10.22 19.02 1.17
C GLN A 214 8.84 19.62 1.01
N GLY A 215 7.97 18.89 0.33
CA GLY A 215 6.58 19.28 0.11
C GLY A 215 5.64 18.57 1.07
N ILE A 216 4.67 19.32 1.60
CA ILE A 216 3.39 18.75 2.03
C ILE A 216 2.37 19.12 0.95
N HIS A 217 1.83 18.12 0.27
CA HIS A 217 0.87 18.28 -0.80
C HIS A 217 -0.54 18.20 -0.24
N LEU A 218 -1.35 19.21 -0.54
CA LEU A 218 -2.73 19.33 -0.07
C LEU A 218 -3.66 19.56 -1.26
N THR A 219 -4.75 18.79 -1.31
CA THR A 219 -5.93 19.15 -2.11
C THR A 219 -6.69 20.28 -1.42
N GLU A 220 -7.63 20.93 -2.13
CA GLU A 220 -8.53 21.90 -1.51
C GLU A 220 -9.30 21.28 -0.33
N GLU A 221 -9.83 20.06 -0.51
CA GLU A 221 -10.50 19.30 0.55
C GLU A 221 -9.57 19.10 1.76
N CYS A 222 -8.34 18.62 1.54
CA CYS A 222 -7.41 18.37 2.63
C CYS A 222 -6.95 19.63 3.36
N ALA A 223 -6.86 20.75 2.66
CA ALA A 223 -6.50 22.03 3.24
C ALA A 223 -7.59 22.61 4.17
N THR A 224 -8.81 22.07 4.15
CA THR A 224 -9.87 22.43 5.11
C THR A 224 -9.79 21.66 6.43
N SER A 225 -9.09 20.53 6.46
CA SER A 225 -9.00 19.65 7.64
C SER A 225 -7.75 19.92 8.47
N THR A 226 -7.92 20.57 9.61
CA THR A 226 -6.86 20.77 10.61
C THR A 226 -6.22 19.45 11.03
N ARG A 227 -7.02 18.39 11.24
CA ARG A 227 -6.54 17.04 11.56
C ARG A 227 -5.58 16.51 10.48
N THR A 228 -5.94 16.68 9.21
CA THR A 228 -5.13 16.19 8.09
C THR A 228 -3.82 16.96 7.98
N ILE A 229 -3.87 18.29 8.07
CA ILE A 229 -2.67 19.14 8.04
C ILE A 229 -1.74 18.76 9.20
N ARG A 230 -2.28 18.61 10.42
CA ARG A 230 -1.55 18.18 11.61
C ARG A 230 -0.88 16.81 11.39
N SER A 231 -1.63 15.81 10.93
CA SER A 231 -1.11 14.47 10.66
C SER A 231 0.06 14.48 9.65
N LEU A 232 -0.09 15.22 8.55
CA LEU A 232 0.96 15.32 7.53
C LEU A 232 2.19 16.09 8.03
N LEU A 233 2.00 17.12 8.85
CA LEU A 233 3.11 17.86 9.46
C LEU A 233 3.87 16.99 10.48
N HIS A 234 3.18 16.22 11.33
CA HIS A 234 3.82 15.27 12.23
C HIS A 234 4.66 14.23 11.45
N GLN A 235 4.15 13.72 10.32
CA GLN A 235 4.95 12.86 9.45
C GLN A 235 6.17 13.59 8.87
N ALA A 236 6.01 14.83 8.41
CA ALA A 236 7.11 15.64 7.91
C ALA A 236 8.18 15.89 8.99
N LEU A 237 7.79 15.99 10.26
CA LEU A 237 8.69 16.10 11.40
C LEU A 237 9.41 14.79 11.77
N GLY A 238 8.96 13.65 11.24
CA GLY A 238 9.60 12.35 11.45
C GLY A 238 8.76 11.34 12.22
N GLN A 239 7.52 11.66 12.58
CA GLN A 239 6.63 10.70 13.21
C GLN A 239 6.09 9.71 12.18
N LEU A 240 6.48 8.44 12.31
CA LEU A 240 5.99 7.37 11.47
C LEU A 240 4.49 7.16 11.73
N ALA A 241 3.70 6.93 10.67
CA ALA A 241 2.32 6.51 10.86
C ALA A 241 2.28 5.16 11.57
N SER A 242 1.43 5.01 12.60
CA SER A 242 1.43 3.80 13.45
C SER A 242 1.25 2.50 12.67
N VAL A 243 0.55 2.56 11.53
CA VAL A 243 0.37 1.42 10.61
C VAL A 243 1.65 0.99 9.89
N PHE A 244 2.76 1.72 9.98
CA PHE A 244 4.06 1.32 9.42
C PHE A 244 5.02 0.78 10.48
N ARG A 245 4.62 0.76 11.77
CA ARG A 245 5.41 0.13 12.83
C ARG A 245 5.65 -1.35 12.53
N GLU A 246 6.77 -1.88 13.03
CA GLU A 246 7.12 -3.28 12.89
C GLU A 246 6.16 -4.20 13.67
N ASP A 247 5.77 -3.77 14.87
CA ASP A 247 4.86 -4.49 15.76
C ASP A 247 3.37 -4.29 15.43
N ARG A 248 3.02 -3.53 14.38
CA ARG A 248 1.62 -3.19 14.05
C ARG A 248 0.71 -4.40 13.97
N ASN A 249 1.23 -5.55 13.51
CA ASN A 249 0.42 -6.74 13.25
C ASN A 249 -0.14 -7.35 14.55
N LYS A 250 0.42 -6.98 15.71
CA LYS A 250 -0.14 -7.29 17.03
C LYS A 250 -1.45 -6.53 17.29
N TYR A 251 -1.57 -5.30 16.78
CA TYR A 251 -2.65 -4.36 17.11
C TYR A 251 -3.66 -4.14 15.99
N VAL A 252 -3.22 -4.19 14.73
CA VAL A 252 -4.06 -3.94 13.56
C VAL A 252 -3.80 -4.96 12.45
N LYS A 253 -4.89 -5.37 11.79
CA LYS A 253 -4.89 -6.11 10.52
C LYS A 253 -5.06 -5.13 9.37
N ILE A 254 -4.24 -5.32 8.33
CA ILE A 254 -4.29 -4.53 7.10
C ILE A 254 -4.65 -5.46 5.94
N ASN A 255 -5.73 -5.13 5.24
CA ASN A 255 -6.16 -5.86 4.06
C ASN A 255 -5.50 -5.29 2.80
N PHE A 256 -4.30 -5.79 2.49
CA PHE A 256 -3.52 -5.39 1.32
C PHE A 256 -4.26 -5.62 -0.01
N LEU A 257 -5.16 -6.60 -0.08
CA LEU A 257 -5.89 -6.94 -1.31
C LEU A 257 -6.71 -5.75 -1.83
N TYR A 258 -7.16 -4.86 -0.95
CA TYR A 258 -7.96 -3.67 -1.32
C TYR A 258 -7.19 -2.36 -1.11
N MET A 259 -5.86 -2.43 -0.99
CA MET A 259 -4.99 -1.26 -0.93
C MET A 259 -4.62 -0.78 -2.34
N ASN A 260 -4.47 0.54 -2.49
CA ASN A 260 -3.88 1.14 -3.68
C ASN A 260 -2.45 0.61 -3.87
N LEU A 261 -2.13 0.13 -5.07
CA LEU A 261 -0.85 -0.53 -5.36
C LEU A 261 0.35 0.36 -5.06
N SER A 262 0.23 1.67 -5.31
CA SER A 262 1.31 2.64 -5.02
C SER A 262 1.62 2.77 -3.54
N SER A 263 0.69 2.37 -2.66
CA SER A 263 0.85 2.43 -1.20
C SER A 263 1.39 1.13 -0.60
N VAL A 264 1.30 0.01 -1.33
CA VAL A 264 1.76 -1.31 -0.84
C VAL A 264 3.26 -1.29 -0.62
N ASP A 265 4.01 -0.64 -1.51
CA ASP A 265 5.47 -0.55 -1.41
C ASP A 265 5.94 0.15 -0.12
N SER A 266 5.12 1.04 0.45
CA SER A 266 5.43 1.66 1.75
C SER A 266 5.52 0.64 2.89
N PHE A 267 4.81 -0.49 2.79
CA PHE A 267 4.87 -1.57 3.78
C PHE A 267 6.04 -2.52 3.57
N ASN A 268 6.78 -2.36 2.47
CA ASN A 268 8.01 -3.09 2.19
C ASN A 268 9.24 -2.30 2.69
N TYR A 269 9.07 -1.20 3.42
CA TYR A 269 10.20 -0.54 4.06
C TYR A 269 10.46 -1.08 5.47
N ASN A 270 11.73 -1.24 5.80
CA ASN A 270 12.21 -1.28 7.17
C ASN A 270 12.52 0.16 7.61
N TYR A 271 11.63 0.74 8.40
CA TYR A 271 11.76 2.11 8.88
C TYR A 271 12.68 2.17 10.08
N THR A 272 13.77 2.93 9.97
CA THR A 272 14.76 3.11 11.03
C THR A 272 15.05 4.58 11.23
N TYR A 273 15.20 5.03 12.47
CA TYR A 273 15.69 6.37 12.76
C TYR A 273 17.22 6.43 12.56
N LEU A 274 17.75 7.57 12.09
CA LEU A 274 19.21 7.75 11.95
C LEU A 274 19.98 7.74 13.28
N THR A 275 19.27 7.86 14.40
CA THR A 275 19.83 7.83 15.74
C THR A 275 19.25 6.63 16.48
N GLU A 276 20.04 6.02 17.37
CA GLU A 276 19.79 4.73 18.03
C GLU A 276 18.51 4.65 18.89
N ASN A 277 17.82 5.76 19.12
CA ASN A 277 16.57 5.79 19.86
C ASN A 277 15.38 5.41 18.96
N ASN A 278 15.15 4.12 18.80
CA ASN A 278 13.85 3.63 18.36
C ASN A 278 12.82 3.93 19.44
N TYR A 279 11.73 4.61 19.06
CA TYR A 279 10.63 4.87 19.97
C TYR A 279 9.98 3.55 20.38
N ASN A 280 10.11 3.19 21.66
CA ASN A 280 9.60 1.94 22.25
C ASN A 280 8.23 2.10 22.93
N GLY A 281 7.51 3.19 22.64
CA GLY A 281 6.19 3.43 23.25
C GLY A 281 5.13 2.43 22.76
N GLU A 282 4.07 2.31 23.56
CA GLU A 282 2.91 1.48 23.23
C GLU A 282 2.25 1.89 21.91
N PHE A 283 1.42 1.01 21.35
CA PHE A 283 0.66 1.32 20.16
C PHE A 283 -0.50 2.26 20.50
N ASP A 284 -0.37 3.53 20.13
CA ASP A 284 -1.38 4.55 20.37
C ASP A 284 -2.44 4.58 19.26
N PHE A 285 -3.64 4.10 19.56
CA PHE A 285 -4.80 4.18 18.67
C PHE A 285 -5.36 5.62 18.51
N GLY A 286 -5.05 6.52 19.44
CA GLY A 286 -5.40 7.94 19.40
C GLY A 286 -4.41 8.80 18.61
N SER A 287 -3.31 8.20 18.12
CA SER A 287 -2.24 8.93 17.46
C SER A 287 -2.74 9.73 16.25
N ILE A 288 -2.30 10.99 16.14
CA ILE A 288 -2.63 11.86 15.00
C ILE A 288 -2.11 11.32 13.67
N THR A 289 -1.07 10.48 13.69
CA THR A 289 -0.52 9.81 12.49
C THR A 289 -1.14 8.44 12.23
N LEU A 290 -2.04 7.94 13.09
CA LEU A 290 -2.81 6.75 12.77
C LEU A 290 -3.72 7.03 11.57
N LEU A 291 -3.54 6.23 10.52
CA LEU A 291 -4.34 6.36 9.32
C LEU A 291 -5.79 5.93 9.58
N ASN A 292 -6.74 6.64 8.96
CA ASN A 292 -8.15 6.27 8.99
C ASN A 292 -8.35 4.84 8.46
N SER A 293 -9.41 4.17 8.91
CA SER A 293 -9.67 2.76 8.57
C SER A 293 -9.76 2.46 7.06
N SER A 294 -10.18 3.42 6.22
CA SER A 294 -10.22 3.29 4.75
C SER A 294 -9.08 4.00 4.03
N ALA A 295 -8.12 4.57 4.77
CA ALA A 295 -6.95 5.18 4.18
C ALA A 295 -6.17 4.16 3.34
N LEU A 296 -5.58 4.64 2.25
CA LEU A 296 -4.85 3.83 1.26
C LEU A 296 -5.73 2.82 0.50
N SER A 297 -7.04 2.76 0.73
CA SER A 297 -7.91 1.83 0.01
C SER A 297 -8.14 2.29 -1.43
N VAL A 298 -8.34 1.31 -2.33
CA VAL A 298 -8.87 1.55 -3.68
C VAL A 298 -10.32 2.08 -3.65
N ASP A 299 -11.02 1.96 -2.52
CA ASP A 299 -12.36 2.48 -2.31
C ASP A 299 -12.47 3.10 -0.92
N LYS A 300 -12.75 4.41 -0.86
CA LYS A 300 -12.86 5.16 0.41
C LYS A 300 -13.95 4.63 1.35
N SER A 301 -14.95 3.90 0.85
CA SER A 301 -15.99 3.25 1.67
C SER A 301 -15.50 1.97 2.35
N ARG A 302 -14.39 1.38 1.88
CA ARG A 302 -13.90 0.10 2.35
C ARG A 302 -12.84 0.27 3.43
N LYS A 303 -13.17 -0.20 4.64
CA LYS A 303 -12.24 -0.23 5.78
C LYS A 303 -11.22 -1.37 5.59
N ILE A 304 -9.97 -1.02 5.33
CA ILE A 304 -8.86 -1.96 5.12
C ILE A 304 -7.89 -2.02 6.29
N ILE A 305 -7.91 -1.07 7.22
CA ILE A 305 -7.17 -1.10 8.49
C ILE A 305 -8.18 -1.36 9.59
N LYS A 306 -8.01 -2.46 10.34
CA LYS A 306 -8.92 -2.88 11.41
C LYS A 306 -8.13 -3.26 12.67
N PRO A 307 -8.54 -2.82 13.87
CA PRO A 307 -7.96 -3.32 15.11
C PRO A 307 -8.12 -4.83 15.25
N ASN A 308 -7.15 -5.46 15.90
CA ASN A 308 -7.24 -6.83 16.40
C ASN A 308 -7.96 -6.77 17.74
N VAL A 309 -9.29 -6.75 17.70
CA VAL A 309 -10.13 -6.93 18.90
C VAL A 309 -10.61 -8.38 18.91
#